data_AF-R9K5W1-F1
#
_entry.id   AF-R9K5W1-F1
#
_cell.length_a   1.000
_cell.length_b   1.000
_cell.length_c   1.000
_cell.angle_alpha   90.00
_cell.angle_beta   90.00
_cell.angle_gamma   90.00
#
_symmetry.space_group_name_H-M   'P 1'
#
loop_
_entity.id
_entity.type
_entity.pdbx_description
1 polymer ?
#
loop_
_entity_poly.entity_id
_entity_poly.type
_entity_poly.pdbx_seq_one_letter_code
_entity_poly.pdbx_strand_id
1 'polypeptide(L)' 'MKFPEKVMKKTVLVRDYGLSESYLMRIFRTKGNGISWKISPKKNSAILFDTEGLAKWMAAGK' A
#
# COMPACT_ATOMS: atom_id res chain seq x y z
N MET A 1 10.97 -5.18 -7.35
CA MET A 1 10.35 -3.89 -7.75
C MET A 1 11.17 -2.75 -7.18
N LYS A 2 11.53 -1.74 -7.98
CA LYS A 2 12.13 -0.50 -7.49
C LYS A 2 11.06 0.58 -7.57
N PHE A 3 10.65 1.11 -6.42
CA PHE A 3 9.75 2.25 -6.35
C PHE A 3 10.59 3.53 -6.19
N PRO A 4 10.31 4.59 -6.96
CA PRO A 4 11.06 5.84 -6.87
C PRO A 4 10.78 6.61 -5.57
N GLU A 5 9.61 6.40 -4.98
CA GLU A 5 9.20 7.02 -3.72
C GLU A 5 9.11 5.97 -2.61
N LYS A 6 9.51 6.35 -1.40
CA LYS A 6 9.36 5.51 -0.19
C LYS A 6 7.89 5.25 0.16
N VAL A 7 7.00 6.17 -0.23
CA VAL A 7 5.56 6.09 0.07
C VAL A 7 4.78 6.41 -1.19
N MET A 8 3.81 5.56 -1.52
CA MET A 8 2.92 5.76 -2.68
C MET A 8 1.44 5.63 -2.31
N LYS A 9 0.60 6.31 -3.09
CA LYS A 9 -0.86 6.20 -2.95
C LYS A 9 -1.34 4.86 -3.51
N LYS A 10 -2.38 4.29 -2.90
CA LYS A 10 -3.09 3.10 -3.40
C LYS A 10 -3.41 3.21 -4.89
N THR A 11 -3.92 4.36 -5.33
CA THR A 11 -4.30 4.58 -6.73
C THR A 11 -3.13 4.50 -7.69
N VAL A 12 -1.95 5.00 -7.30
CA VAL A 12 -0.71 4.91 -8.09
C VAL A 12 -0.24 3.46 -8.16
N LEU A 13 -0.27 2.74 -7.04
CA LEU A 13 0.08 1.32 -6.99
C LEU A 13 -0.83 0.44 -7.86
N VAL A 14 -2.13 0.74 -7.91
CA VAL A 14 -3.08 0.04 -8.79
C VAL A 14 -2.83 0.39 -10.25
N ARG A 15 -2.73 1.68 -10.57
CA ARG A 15 -2.67 2.17 -11.96
C ARG A 15 -1.32 1.92 -12.63
N ASP A 16 -0.23 2.23 -11.93
CA ASP A 16 1.11 2.29 -12.52
C ASP A 16 1.90 0.99 -12.27
N TYR A 17 1.54 0.20 -11.25
CA TYR A 17 2.18 -1.08 -10.91
C TYR A 17 1.27 -2.30 -11.08
N GLY A 18 0.01 -2.11 -11.48
CA GLY A 18 -0.93 -3.20 -11.75
C GLY A 18 -1.31 -4.00 -10.50
N LEU A 19 -1.12 -3.46 -9.29
CA LEU A 19 -1.46 -4.15 -8.06
C LEU A 19 -2.98 -4.24 -7.89
N SER A 20 -3.47 -5.38 -7.42
CA SER A 20 -4.89 -5.55 -7.16
C SER A 20 -5.36 -4.63 -6.03
N GLU A 21 -6.42 -3.87 -6.29
CA GLU A 21 -7.02 -3.01 -5.27
C GLU A 21 -7.48 -3.83 -4.04
N SER A 22 -8.04 -5.01 -4.25
CA SER A 22 -8.47 -5.92 -3.19
C SER A 22 -7.29 -6.40 -2.34
N TYR A 23 -6.12 -6.62 -2.97
CA TYR A 23 -4.90 -7.00 -2.26
C TYR A 23 -4.39 -5.87 -1.36
N LEU A 24 -4.32 -4.65 -1.90
CA LEU A 24 -3.92 -3.47 -1.11
C LEU A 24 -4.92 -3.19 0.02
N MET A 25 -6.22 -3.34 -0.22
CA MET A 25 -7.25 -3.23 0.81
C MET A 25 -7.12 -4.30 1.89
N ARG A 26 -6.76 -5.54 1.54
CA ARG A 26 -6.49 -6.61 2.50
C ARG A 26 -5.30 -6.27 3.39
N ILE A 27 -4.20 -5.77 2.81
CA ILE A 27 -3.06 -5.26 3.57
C ILE A 27 -3.55 -4.18 4.51
N PHE A 28 -4.22 -3.13 4.00
CA PHE A 28 -4.72 -2.02 4.82
C PHE A 28 -5.64 -2.43 5.98
N ARG A 29 -6.45 -3.48 5.80
CA ARG A 29 -7.31 -4.05 6.86
C ARG A 29 -6.54 -4.93 7.84
N THR A 30 -5.34 -5.39 7.48
CA THR A 30 -4.48 -6.17 8.37
C THR A 30 -3.96 -5.26 9.47
N LYS A 31 -4.45 -5.48 10.69
CA LYS A 31 -4.02 -4.72 11.87
C LYS A 31 -2.52 -4.88 12.09
N GLY A 32 -1.86 -3.77 12.40
CA GLY A 32 -0.44 -3.78 12.76
C GLY A 32 0.53 -4.04 11.60
N ASN A 33 0.09 -3.89 10.35
CA ASN A 33 0.99 -4.11 9.21
C ASN A 33 2.16 -3.10 9.16
N GLY A 34 2.01 -1.91 9.75
CA GLY A 34 3.01 -0.83 9.75
C GLY A 34 3.35 -0.23 8.38
N ILE A 35 2.78 -0.75 7.30
CA ILE A 35 3.13 -0.43 5.90
C ILE A 35 2.01 0.32 5.17
N SER A 36 0.85 0.53 5.79
CA SER A 36 -0.25 1.29 5.17
C SER A 36 -1.00 2.15 6.17
N TRP A 37 -1.33 3.38 5.76
CA TRP A 37 -2.08 4.32 6.59
C TRP A 37 -2.90 5.28 5.73
N LYS A 38 -3.85 5.98 6.34
CA LYS A 38 -4.54 7.09 5.66
C LYS A 38 -3.74 8.37 5.85
N ILE A 39 -3.68 9.20 4.81
CA ILE A 39 -3.06 10.54 4.91
C ILE A 39 -3.82 11.46 5.89
N SER A 40 -5.13 11.22 6.08
CA SER A 40 -5.94 11.97 7.04
C SER A 40 -7.06 11.09 7.61
N PRO A 41 -7.64 11.45 8.77
CA PRO A 41 -8.72 10.67 9.38
C PRO A 41 -10.05 10.78 8.63
N LYS A 42 -10.16 11.64 7.59
CA LYS A 42 -11.40 11.80 6.81
C LYS A 42 -11.77 10.49 6.10
N LYS A 43 -13.08 10.22 5.96
CA LYS A 43 -13.61 8.99 5.35
C LYS A 43 -13.02 8.69 3.95
N ASN A 44 -12.89 9.71 3.10
CA ASN A 44 -12.43 9.59 1.69
C ASN A 44 -10.94 9.92 1.48
N SER A 45 -10.12 9.85 2.53
CA SER A 45 -8.69 10.14 2.41
C SER A 45 -7.97 9.09 1.61
N ALA A 46 -6.96 9.51 0.84
CA ALA A 46 -6.06 8.60 0.15
C ALA A 46 -5.35 7.67 1.16
N ILE A 47 -5.25 6.39 0.79
CA ILE A 47 -4.45 5.41 1.51
C ILE A 47 -3.05 5.43 0.91
N LEU A 48 -2.06 5.56 1.79
CA LEU A 48 -0.65 5.54 1.50
C LEU A 48 -0.08 4.17 1.89
N PHE A 49 0.92 3.74 1.15
CA PHE A 49 1.64 2.49 1.36
C PHE A 49 3.13 2.77 1.33
N ASP A 50 3.85 2.22 2.30
CA ASP A 50 5.30 2.13 2.28
C ASP A 50 5.71 1.10 1.23
N THR A 51 6.50 1.55 0.25
CA THR A 51 6.83 0.74 -0.92
C THR A 51 7.89 -0.32 -0.61
N GLU A 52 8.80 -0.05 0.34
CA GLU A 52 9.80 -1.01 0.80
C GLU A 52 9.14 -2.14 1.61
N GLY A 53 8.25 -1.76 2.53
CA GLY A 53 7.44 -2.67 3.32
C GLY A 53 6.51 -3.52 2.46
N LEU A 54 5.87 -2.91 1.46
CA LEU A 54 5.04 -3.62 0.49
C LEU A 54 5.86 -4.63 -0.34
N ALA A 55 7.05 -4.25 -0.82
CA ALA A 55 7.93 -5.15 -1.55
C ALA A 55 8.36 -6.35 -0.70
N LYS A 56 8.74 -6.12 0.57
CA LYS A 56 9.05 -7.18 1.53
C LYS A 56 7.85 -8.08 1.80
N TRP A 57 6.66 -7.50 1.93
CA TRP A 57 5.42 -8.25 2.15
C TRP A 57 5.08 -9.18 0.98
N MET A 58 5.20 -8.66 -0.24
CA MET A 58 5.00 -9.45 -1.46
C MET A 58 6.06 -10.55 -1.60
N ALA A 59 7.32 -10.26 -1.30
CA ALA A 59 8.39 -11.25 -1.30
C ALA A 59 8.22 -12.32 -0.20
N ALA A 60 7.59 -11.97 0.92
CA ALA A 60 7.27 -12.90 2.00
C ALA A 60 6.08 -13.84 1.68
N GLY A 61 5.38 -13.65 0.55
CA GLY A 61 4.31 -14.54 0.09
C GLY A 61 3.05 -14.55 0.96
N LYS A 62 2.76 -13.44 1.67
CA LYS A 62 1.73 -13.36 2.72
C LYS A 62 0.43 -12.67 2.30
#